data_AF-A0A7V0TP98-F1
#
_entry.id   AF-A0A7V0TP98-F1
#
_cell.length_a   1.000
_cell.length_b   1.000
_cell.length_c   1.000
_cell.angle_alpha   90.00
_cell.angle_beta   90.00
_cell.angle_gamma   90.00
#
_symmetry.space_group_name_H-M   'P 1'
#
loop_
_entity.id
_entity.type
_entity.pdbx_description
1 polymer ?
#
loop_
_entity_poly.entity_id
_entity_poly.type
_entity_poly.pdbx_seq_one_letter_code
_entity_poly.pdbx_strand_id
1 'polypeptide(L)' 'MPRIVCHCQEIPEDEIIRVMREREPQSLAQLIMFTGAGAGCGRCIPDLRALLKSRSHRSSGKDNPPQGNKRELSP' A
#
# COMPACT_ATOMS: atom_id res chain seq x y z
N MET A 1 -1.50 4.81 22.20
CA MET A 1 -1.00 3.65 21.43
C MET A 1 -0.89 4.03 19.96
N PRO A 2 0.28 3.87 19.32
CA PRO A 2 0.39 3.97 17.87
C PRO A 2 -0.35 2.81 17.21
N ARG A 3 -1.12 3.08 16.15
CA ARG A 3 -1.78 2.04 15.35
C ARG A 3 -0.74 1.42 14.41
N ILE A 4 -0.40 0.16 14.61
CA ILE A 4 0.47 -0.59 13.71
C ILE A 4 -0.35 -1.06 12.51
N VAL A 5 0.08 -0.71 11.30
CA VAL A 5 -0.58 -1.12 10.05
C VAL A 5 0.03 -2.42 9.53
N CYS A 6 1.35 -2.55 9.63
CA CYS A 6 2.06 -3.77 9.22
C CYS A 6 2.79 -4.36 10.43
N HIS A 7 2.27 -5.44 11.00
CA HIS A 7 2.96 -6.16 12.09
C HIS A 7 4.21 -6.92 11.61
N CYS A 8 4.26 -7.31 10.32
CA CYS A 8 5.41 -8.05 9.76
C CYS A 8 6.70 -7.20 9.73
N GLN A 9 6.57 -5.87 9.64
CA GLN A 9 7.69 -4.92 9.59
C GLN A 9 7.56 -3.84 10.67
N GLU A 10 6.62 -4.02 11.60
CA GLU A 10 6.30 -3.09 12.69
C GLU A 10 6.09 -1.63 12.27
N ILE A 11 5.51 -1.42 11.06
CA ILE A 11 5.29 -0.09 10.50
C ILE A 11 4.03 0.54 11.09
N PRO A 12 4.14 1.68 11.80
CA PRO A 12 3.00 2.43 12.31
C PRO A 12 2.30 3.27 11.22
N GLU A 13 1.03 3.59 11.44
CA GLU A 13 0.25 4.47 10.55
C GLU A 13 0.90 5.86 10.39
N ASP A 14 1.51 6.38 11.46
CA ASP A 14 2.20 7.68 11.45
C ASP A 14 3.36 7.72 10.44
N GLU A 15 4.10 6.63 10.33
CA GLU A 15 5.21 6.52 9.37
C GLU A 15 4.70 6.48 7.94
N ILE A 16 3.58 5.81 7.69
CA ILE A 16 2.91 5.84 6.39
C ILE A 16 2.48 7.26 6.05
N ILE A 17 1.83 7.98 6.99
CA ILE A 17 1.40 9.37 6.79
C ILE A 17 2.60 10.29 6.52
N ARG A 18 3.69 10.10 7.25
CA ARG A 18 4.93 10.86 7.10
C ARG A 18 5.55 10.64 5.72
N VAL A 19 5.72 9.38 5.29
CA VAL A 19 6.19 9.04 3.95
C VAL A 19 5.26 9.62 2.88
N MET A 20 3.95 9.55 3.09
CA MET A 20 3.00 10.16 2.17
C MET A 20 3.19 11.67 2.05
N ARG A 21 3.49 12.39 3.14
CA ARG A 21 3.76 13.84 3.11
C ARG A 21 5.11 14.18 2.47
N GLU A 22 6.16 13.41 2.75
CA GLU A 22 7.53 13.69 2.29
C GLU A 22 7.80 13.22 0.85
N ARG A 23 7.18 12.11 0.41
CA ARG A 23 7.46 11.47 -0.88
C ARG A 23 6.30 11.52 -1.87
N GLU A 24 5.07 11.74 -1.40
CA GLU A 24 3.84 11.76 -2.21
C GLU A 24 3.72 10.59 -3.21
N PRO A 25 3.73 9.34 -2.73
CA PRO A 25 3.64 8.18 -3.62
C PRO A 25 2.34 8.24 -4.42
N GLN A 26 2.45 8.10 -5.74
CA GLN A 26 1.32 8.14 -6.68
C GLN A 26 0.67 6.75 -6.85
N SER A 27 1.30 5.70 -6.33
CA SER A 27 0.86 4.32 -6.47
C SER A 27 1.16 3.52 -5.20
N LEU A 28 0.38 2.46 -5.00
CA LEU A 28 0.58 1.51 -3.89
C LEU A 28 1.97 0.88 -3.95
N ALA A 29 2.47 0.54 -5.14
CA ALA A 29 3.80 -0.03 -5.29
C ALA A 29 4.90 0.94 -4.83
N GLN A 30 4.76 2.24 -5.10
CA GLN A 30 5.69 3.25 -4.60
C GLN A 30 5.61 3.38 -3.08
N LEU A 31 4.39 3.37 -2.52
CA LEU A 31 4.20 3.42 -1.07
C LEU A 31 4.87 2.21 -0.39
N ILE A 32 4.72 1.00 -0.95
CA ILE A 32 5.39 -0.22 -0.47
C ILE A 32 6.90 -0.11 -0.62
N MET A 33 7.42 0.45 -1.73
CA MET A 33 8.86 0.66 -1.89
C MET A 33 9.44 1.64 -0.86
N PHE A 34 8.70 2.69 -0.48
CA PHE A 34 9.17 3.65 0.51
C PHE A 34 9.02 3.17 1.95
N THR A 35 7.93 2.46 2.27
CA THR A 35 7.62 2.01 3.64
C THR A 35 8.08 0.59 3.93
N GLY A 36 8.34 -0.23 2.92
CA GLY A 36 8.54 -1.68 3.04
C GLY A 36 7.28 -2.46 3.47
N ALA A 37 6.21 -1.78 3.89
CA ALA A 37 4.99 -2.40 4.39
C ALA A 37 4.27 -3.14 3.24
N GLY A 38 4.00 -4.43 3.40
CA GLY A 38 3.26 -5.21 2.41
C GLY A 38 4.11 -5.94 1.36
N ALA A 39 5.45 -5.79 1.38
CA ALA A 39 6.35 -6.54 0.49
C ALA A 39 6.50 -8.03 0.86
N GLY A 40 6.18 -8.40 2.11
CA GLY A 40 6.24 -9.78 2.59
C GLY A 40 4.87 -10.46 2.58
N CYS A 41 4.22 -10.50 3.75
CA CYS A 41 2.97 -11.20 4.00
C CYS A 41 1.74 -10.63 3.26
N GLY A 42 1.82 -9.40 2.74
CA GLY A 42 0.76 -8.75 1.95
C GLY A 42 -0.53 -8.40 2.69
N ARG A 43 -0.64 -8.70 3.98
CA ARG A 43 -1.90 -8.58 4.74
C ARG A 43 -2.35 -7.14 4.99
N CYS A 44 -1.39 -6.21 5.02
CA CYS A 44 -1.60 -4.77 5.18
C CYS A 44 -1.76 -4.01 3.85
N ILE A 45 -1.64 -4.68 2.69
CA ILE A 45 -1.87 -4.09 1.36
C ILE A 45 -3.25 -3.41 1.23
N PRO A 46 -4.38 -4.04 1.65
CA PRO A 46 -5.69 -3.37 1.56
C PRO A 46 -5.77 -2.10 2.41
N ASP A 47 -5.19 -2.09 3.62
CA ASP A 47 -5.14 -0.90 4.50
C ASP A 47 -4.31 0.22 3.88
N LEU A 48 -3.11 -0.10 3.36
CA LEU A 48 -2.26 0.86 2.66
C LEU A 48 -2.99 1.48 1.46
N ARG A 49 -3.73 0.67 0.71
CA ARG A 49 -4.52 1.13 -0.44
C ARG A 49 -5.67 2.03 -0.01
N ALA A 50 -6.34 1.72 1.10
CA ALA A 50 -7.37 2.57 1.68
C ALA A 50 -6.80 3.93 2.14
N LEU A 51 -5.64 3.94 2.80
CA LEU A 51 -4.93 5.16 3.19
C LEU A 51 -4.55 6.00 1.97
N LEU A 52 -3.95 5.38 0.95
CA LEU A 52 -3.61 6.04 -0.31
C LEU A 52 -4.83 6.65 -1.00
N LYS A 53 -5.93 5.92 -1.02
CA LYS A 53 -7.19 6.37 -1.62
C LYS A 53 -7.84 7.49 -0.82
N SER A 54 -7.78 7.45 0.52
CA SER A 54 -8.34 8.48 1.40
C SER A 54 -7.73 9.86 1.14
N ARG A 55 -6.44 9.91 0.75
CA ARG A 55 -5.77 11.15 0.33
C ARG A 55 -6.33 11.71 -0.98
N SER A 56 -6.67 10.84 -1.93
CA SER A 56 -7.19 11.24 -3.24
C SER A 56 -8.71 11.49 -3.23
N HIS A 57 -9.42 10.97 -2.23
CA HIS A 57 -10.87 11.04 -2.13
C HIS A 57 -11.36 12.33 -1.47
N ARG A 58 -11.25 13.42 -2.23
CA ARG A 58 -12.37 14.36 -2.39
C ARG A 58 -13.35 13.89 -3.49
N SER A 59 -13.10 12.75 -4.17
CA SER A 59 -14.04 12.17 -5.12
C SER A 59 -13.84 10.66 -5.35
N SER A 60 -14.96 9.97 -5.59
CA SER A 60 -15.22 8.52 -5.65
C SER A 60 -14.49 7.67 -6.70
N GLY A 61 -14.04 6.45 -6.32
CA GLY A 61 -13.88 5.23 -7.16
C GLY A 61 -12.72 5.28 -8.17
N LYS A 62 -11.96 4.24 -8.52
CA LYS A 62 -11.97 2.78 -8.48
C LYS A 62 -10.49 2.35 -8.50
N ASP A 63 -10.10 1.28 -7.82
CA ASP A 63 -8.79 0.66 -8.02
C ASP A 63 -9.02 -0.83 -8.30
N ASN A 64 -8.75 -1.19 -9.54
CA ASN A 64 -8.75 -2.54 -10.06
C ASN A 64 -7.49 -3.26 -9.52
N PRO A 65 -7.58 -4.51 -9.03
CA PRO A 65 -6.39 -5.24 -8.62
C PRO A 65 -5.49 -5.51 -9.84
N PRO A 66 -4.15 -5.37 -9.75
CA PRO A 66 -3.27 -5.84 -10.81
C PRO A 66 -3.46 -7.36 -10.95
N GLN A 67 -4.08 -7.78 -12.04
CA GLN A 67 -4.15 -9.17 -12.42
C GLN A 67 -2.72 -9.62 -12.71
N GLY A 68 -2.11 -10.33 -11.75
CA GLY A 68 -0.86 -11.04 -11.95
C GLY A 68 -1.02 -11.97 -13.13
N ASN A 69 -0.31 -11.67 -14.22
CA ASN A 69 -0.25 -12.49 -15.41
C ASN A 69 0.42 -13.81 -15.05
N LYS A 70 -0.40 -14.84 -14.82
CA LYS A 70 0.03 -16.24 -14.86
C LYS A 70 0.60 -16.51 -16.26
N ARG A 71 1.92 -16.47 -16.38
CA ARG A 71 2.62 -16.88 -17.59
C ARG A 71 2.28 -18.34 -17.81
N GLU A 72 1.52 -18.58 -18.86
CA GLU A 72 1.22 -19.89 -19.43
C GLU A 72 2.57 -20.55 -19.77
N LEU A 73 2.93 -21.59 -19.02
CA LEU A 73 3.99 -22.49 -19.41
C LEU A 73 3.31 -23.60 -20.23
N SER A 74 3.30 -23.42 -21.54
CA SER A 74 2.95 -24.45 -22.51
C SER A 74 3.91 -25.66 -22.38
N PRO A 75 3.44 -26.89 -22.65
CA PRO A 75 4.27 -28.10 -22.65
C PRO A 75 5.32 -28.12 -23.75
#